data_AF-X1W1L7-F1
#
_entry.id   AF-X1W1L7-F1
#
_cell.length_a   1.000
_cell.length_b   1.000
_cell.length_c   1.000
_cell.angle_alpha   90.00
_cell.angle_beta   90.00
_cell.angle_gamma   90.00
#
_symmetry.space_group_name_H-M   'P 1'
#
loop_
_entity.id
_entity.type
_entity.pdbx_description
1 polymer ?
#
loop_
_entity_poly.entity_id
_entity_poly.type
_entity_poly.pdbx_seq_one_letter_code
_entity_poly.pdbx_strand_id
1 'polypeptide(L)'
;MELIVATLTNFLILSSMYILVALGFAFLFNMLRILNFAHGAIYMVGGYLGLAFIILLGFNQWIALLLTVLIVAAFGLFLEKFCFRPFVGDFNRIVMVCIAISVILQTAVNIIAGTKTLALPPFVEGVLRAGSF
;
A
#
# COMPACT_ATOMS: atom_id res chain seq x y z
N MET A 1 -5.95 -28.82 17.06
CA MET A 1 -4.83 -27.94 17.45
C MET A 1 -4.35 -27.12 16.26
N GLU A 2 -4.25 -27.71 15.06
CA GLU A 2 -4.02 -27.02 13.77
C GLU A 2 -4.79 -25.71 13.58
N LEU A 3 -6.10 -25.71 13.84
CA LEU A 3 -6.93 -24.51 13.60
C LEU A 3 -6.55 -23.34 14.51
N ILE A 4 -6.13 -23.63 15.75
CA ILE A 4 -5.65 -22.61 16.70
C ILE A 4 -4.30 -22.06 16.21
N VAL A 5 -3.37 -22.93 15.81
CA VAL A 5 -2.05 -22.54 15.29
C VAL A 5 -2.17 -21.71 14.00
N ALA A 6 -3.02 -22.14 13.07
CA ALA A 6 -3.28 -21.42 11.83
C ALA A 6 -3.92 -20.06 12.09
N THR A 7 -4.89 -19.98 13.01
CA THR A 7 -5.55 -18.71 13.35
C THR A 7 -4.58 -17.77 14.05
N LEU A 8 -3.75 -18.26 14.98
CA LEU A 8 -2.70 -17.45 15.63
C LEU A 8 -1.72 -16.87 14.61
N THR A 9 -1.28 -17.70 13.67
CA THR A 9 -0.35 -17.29 12.61
C THR A 9 -0.97 -16.22 11.71
N ASN A 10 -2.23 -16.40 11.31
CA ASN A 10 -2.97 -15.39 10.55
C ASN A 10 -3.11 -14.07 11.34
N PHE A 11 -3.39 -14.12 12.64
CA PHE A 11 -3.42 -12.93 13.49
C PHE A 11 -2.08 -12.21 13.55
N LEU A 12 -0.97 -12.96 13.68
CA LEU A 12 0.38 -12.39 13.69
C LEU A 12 0.69 -11.71 12.35
N ILE A 13 0.39 -12.38 11.23
CA ILE A 13 0.59 -11.81 9.89
C ILE A 13 -0.23 -10.53 9.74
N LEU A 14 -1.53 -10.56 10.03
CA LEU A 14 -2.42 -9.41 9.85
C LEU A 14 -2.02 -8.23 10.75
N SER A 15 -1.65 -8.51 12.01
CA SER A 15 -1.19 -7.49 12.95
C SER A 15 0.13 -6.88 12.51
N SER A 16 1.08 -7.69 12.02
CA SER A 16 2.35 -7.19 11.50
C SER A 16 2.16 -6.25 10.32
N MET A 17 1.23 -6.57 9.41
CA MET A 17 0.86 -5.69 8.30
C MET A 17 0.28 -4.37 8.79
N TYR A 18 -0.69 -4.40 9.73
CA TYR A 18 -1.28 -3.18 10.25
C TYR A 18 -0.30 -2.33 11.06
N ILE A 19 0.62 -2.94 11.81
CA ILE A 19 1.69 -2.23 12.53
C ILE A 19 2.60 -1.52 11.53
N LEU A 20 3.02 -2.18 10.46
CA LEU A 20 3.86 -1.57 9.42
C LEU A 20 3.16 -0.39 8.75
N VAL A 21 1.87 -0.52 8.42
CA VAL A 21 1.07 0.57 7.84
C VAL A 21 0.94 1.75 8.81
N ALA A 22 0.63 1.48 10.08
CA ALA A 22 0.51 2.51 11.11
C ALA A 22 1.85 3.22 11.37
N LEU A 23 2.94 2.47 11.39
CA LEU A 23 4.30 2.97 11.55
C LEU A 23 4.72 3.86 10.37
N GLY A 24 4.35 3.52 9.13
CA GLY A 24 4.54 4.40 7.97
C GLY A 24 3.81 5.74 8.10
N PHE A 25 2.53 5.69 8.51
CA PHE A 25 1.75 6.91 8.76
C PHE A 25 2.33 7.74 9.91
N ALA A 26 2.74 7.11 11.01
CA ALA A 26 3.35 7.77 12.15
C ALA A 26 4.69 8.43 11.79
N PHE A 27 5.51 7.79 10.95
CA PHE A 27 6.76 8.37 10.48
C PHE A 27 6.53 9.65 9.65
N LEU A 28 5.59 9.62 8.71
CA LEU A 28 5.23 10.81 7.94
C LEU A 28 4.72 11.94 8.83
N PHE A 29 3.84 11.61 9.78
CA PHE A 29 3.32 12.59 10.73
C PHE A 29 4.43 13.19 11.61
N ASN A 30 5.38 12.37 12.07
CA ASN A 30 6.49 12.83 12.90
C ASN A 30 7.42 13.80 12.13
N MET A 31 7.67 13.54 10.85
CA MET A 31 8.55 14.37 10.03
C MET A 31 7.87 15.65 9.55
N LEU A 32 6.63 15.56 9.05
CA LEU A 32 5.93 16.68 8.42
C LEU A 32 5.06 17.47 9.39
N ARG A 33 4.73 16.91 10.57
CA ARG A 33 3.74 17.43 11.54
C ARG A 33 2.36 17.70 10.90
N ILE A 34 2.03 17.00 9.82
CA ILE A 34 0.80 17.17 9.05
C ILE A 34 0.17 15.80 8.82
N LEU A 35 -1.15 15.70 8.99
CA LEU A 35 -1.91 14.48 8.64
C LEU A 35 -2.02 14.34 7.13
N ASN A 36 -1.31 13.36 6.56
CA ASN A 36 -1.41 13.02 5.15
C ASN A 36 -2.53 12.00 4.89
N PHE A 37 -3.70 12.46 4.46
CA PHE A 37 -4.84 11.59 4.10
C PHE A 37 -4.65 10.85 2.77
N ALA A 38 -3.63 11.18 1.97
CA ALA A 38 -3.30 10.50 0.72
C ALA A 38 -2.51 9.21 0.93
N HIS A 39 -2.00 8.95 2.13
CA HIS A 39 -1.22 7.75 2.45
C HIS A 39 -1.92 6.45 2.03
N GLY A 40 -3.22 6.31 2.34
CA GLY A 40 -4.00 5.12 1.96
C GLY A 40 -4.17 4.97 0.44
N ALA A 41 -4.37 6.08 -0.28
CA ALA A 41 -4.50 6.04 -1.74
C ALA A 41 -3.18 5.72 -2.43
N ILE A 42 -2.05 6.21 -1.91
CA ILE A 42 -0.70 5.86 -2.40
C ILE A 42 -0.41 4.37 -2.15
N TYR A 43 -0.79 3.85 -0.98
CA TYR A 43 -0.67 2.43 -0.67
C TYR A 43 -1.47 1.55 -1.64
N MET A 44 -2.70 1.96 -1.96
CA MET A 44 -3.55 1.30 -2.96
C MET A 44 -2.88 1.29 -4.35
N VAL A 45 -2.34 2.43 -4.80
CA VAL A 45 -1.63 2.53 -6.09
C VAL A 45 -0.46 1.54 -6.15
N GLY A 46 0.31 1.41 -5.07
CA GLY A 46 1.39 0.43 -5.00
C GLY A 46 0.92 -1.01 -5.13
N GLY A 47 -0.16 -1.37 -4.43
CA GLY A 47 -0.76 -2.71 -4.54
C GLY A 47 -1.19 -3.06 -5.96
N TYR A 48 -1.87 -2.15 -6.66
CA TYR A 48 -2.30 -2.37 -8.03
C TYR A 48 -1.16 -2.37 -9.05
N LEU A 49 -0.12 -1.56 -8.85
CA LEU A 49 1.09 -1.60 -9.68
C LEU A 49 1.81 -2.94 -9.57
N GLY A 50 2.01 -3.45 -8.34
CA GLY A 50 2.62 -4.75 -8.13
C GLY A 50 1.82 -5.88 -8.75
N LEU A 51 0.49 -5.81 -8.64
CA LEU A 51 -0.41 -6.76 -9.27
C LEU A 51 -0.33 -6.70 -10.80
N ALA A 52 -0.30 -5.50 -11.39
CA ALA A 52 -0.14 -5.32 -12.82
C ALA A 52 1.20 -5.89 -13.33
N PHE A 53 2.28 -5.71 -12.58
CA PHE A 53 3.59 -6.28 -12.94
C PHE A 53 3.62 -7.80 -12.88
N ILE A 54 2.94 -8.40 -11.91
CA ILE A 54 2.90 -9.86 -11.75
C ILE A 54 1.94 -10.50 -12.77
N ILE A 55 0.73 -9.96 -12.92
CA ILE A 55 -0.33 -10.60 -13.72
C ILE A 55 -0.27 -10.19 -15.19
N LEU A 56 -0.05 -8.91 -15.49
CA LEU A 56 -0.11 -8.39 -16.86
C LEU A 56 1.23 -8.56 -17.60
N LEU A 57 2.33 -8.29 -16.90
CA LEU A 57 3.68 -8.34 -17.48
C LEU A 57 4.41 -9.67 -17.22
N GLY A 58 3.88 -10.52 -16.33
CA GLY A 58 4.46 -11.83 -16.04
C GLY A 58 5.84 -11.76 -15.40
N PHE A 59 6.20 -10.65 -14.73
CA PHE A 59 7.48 -10.54 -14.06
C PHE A 59 7.56 -11.47 -12.84
N ASN A 60 8.78 -11.92 -12.53
CA ASN A 60 9.05 -12.62 -11.28
C ASN A 60 8.60 -11.74 -10.09
N GLN A 61 7.88 -12.34 -9.14
CA GLN A 61 7.30 -11.68 -7.97
C GLN A 61 8.32 -10.79 -7.22
N TRP A 62 9.58 -11.22 -7.10
CA TRP A 62 10.63 -10.43 -6.45
C TRP A 62 11.01 -9.17 -7.25
N ILE A 63 11.11 -9.30 -8.57
CA ILE A 63 11.44 -8.20 -9.48
C ILE A 63 10.28 -7.20 -9.53
N ALA A 64 9.05 -7.71 -9.61
CA ALA A 64 7.84 -6.91 -9.58
C ALA A 64 7.73 -6.11 -8.27
N LEU A 65 8.05 -6.71 -7.13
CA LEU A 65 8.04 -6.03 -5.83
C LEU A 65 9.07 -4.89 -5.79
N LEU A 66 10.32 -5.14 -6.21
CA LEU A 66 11.35 -4.12 -6.24
C LEU A 66 10.96 -2.95 -7.17
N LEU A 67 10.46 -3.27 -8.37
CA LEU A 67 10.02 -2.27 -9.34
C LEU A 67 8.85 -1.44 -8.82
N THR A 68 7.90 -2.08 -8.14
CA THR A 68 6.77 -1.41 -7.49
C THR A 68 7.24 -0.43 -6.45
N VAL A 69 8.14 -0.83 -5.55
CA VAL A 69 8.69 0.05 -4.51
C VAL A 69 9.37 1.26 -5.14
N LEU A 70 10.20 1.06 -6.17
CA LEU A 70 10.90 2.15 -6.86
C LEU A 70 9.93 3.14 -7.53
N ILE A 71 8.91 2.63 -8.24
CA ILE A 71 7.95 3.48 -8.94
C ILE A 71 7.05 4.24 -7.96
N VAL A 72 6.58 3.58 -6.90
CA VAL A 72 5.76 4.22 -5.86
C VAL A 72 6.58 5.25 -5.09
N ALA A 73 7.86 4.98 -4.81
CA ALA A 73 8.75 5.95 -4.18
C ALA A 73 8.94 7.19 -5.09
N ALA A 74 9.21 6.99 -6.38
CA ALA A 74 9.33 8.09 -7.34
C ALA A 74 8.01 8.89 -7.44
N PHE A 75 6.87 8.21 -7.44
CA PHE A 75 5.55 8.84 -7.45
C PHE A 75 5.27 9.63 -6.16
N GLY A 76 5.66 9.08 -5.00
CA GLY A 76 5.56 9.77 -3.71
C GLY A 76 6.39 11.05 -3.68
N LEU A 77 7.62 11.00 -4.17
CA LEU A 77 8.50 12.18 -4.29
C LEU A 77 7.91 13.23 -5.24
N PHE A 78 7.28 12.79 -6.33
CA PHE A 78 6.57 13.67 -7.25
C PHE A 78 5.40 14.38 -6.55
N LEU A 79 4.54 13.65 -5.86
CA LEU A 79 3.43 14.23 -5.10
C LEU A 79 3.91 15.17 -4.00
N GLU A 80 4.97 14.80 -3.28
CA GLU A 80 5.58 15.65 -2.27
C GLU A 80 6.03 16.98 -2.86
N LYS A 81 6.81 16.94 -3.95
CA LYS A 81 7.40 18.14 -4.53
C LYS A 81 6.37 19.07 -5.18
N PHE A 82 5.40 18.51 -5.91
CA PHE A 82 4.47 19.30 -6.72
C PHE A 82 3.13 19.54 -6.05
N CYS A 83 2.66 18.64 -5.20
CA CYS A 83 1.33 18.73 -4.62
C CYS A 83 1.34 19.08 -3.13
N PHE A 84 2.29 18.59 -2.33
CA PHE A 84 2.29 18.85 -0.88
C PHE A 84 3.15 20.05 -0.50
N ARG A 85 4.41 20.09 -0.93
CA ARG A 85 5.40 21.11 -0.58
C ARG A 85 4.94 22.55 -0.83
N PRO A 86 4.21 22.88 -1.91
CA PRO A 86 3.76 24.26 -2.16
C PRO A 86 2.74 24.78 -1.14
N PHE A 87 2.01 23.89 -0.46
CA PHE A 87 0.94 24.26 0.48
C PHE A 87 1.33 24.02 1.94
N VAL A 88 2.59 23.67 2.20
CA VAL A 88 3.14 23.57 3.56
C VAL A 88 3.14 24.96 4.20
N GLY A 89 2.46 25.09 5.34
CA GLY A 89 2.30 26.35 6.07
C GLY A 89 0.85 26.71 6.36
N ASP A 90 -0.11 26.21 5.56
CA ASP A 90 -1.55 26.36 5.79
C ASP A 90 -2.19 24.98 5.98
N PHE A 91 -2.50 24.65 7.24
CA PHE A 91 -3.04 23.34 7.62
C PHE A 91 -4.33 22.98 6.87
N ASN A 92 -5.21 23.96 6.67
CA ASN A 92 -6.50 23.70 6.00
C ASN A 92 -6.28 23.36 4.52
N ARG A 93 -5.38 24.09 3.84
CA ARG A 93 -5.08 23.86 2.43
C ARG A 93 -4.44 22.49 2.20
N ILE A 94 -3.46 22.10 3.02
CA ILE A 94 -2.77 20.83 2.80
C ILE A 94 -3.69 19.63 3.02
N VAL A 95 -4.60 19.71 4.00
CA VAL A 95 -5.62 18.66 4.22
C VAL A 95 -6.57 18.56 3.03
N MET A 96 -7.05 19.68 2.48
CA MET A 96 -7.91 19.69 1.29
C MET A 96 -7.21 19.05 0.08
N VAL A 97 -5.93 19.40 -0.15
CA VAL A 97 -5.13 18.83 -1.24
C VAL A 97 -4.91 17.34 -1.05
N CYS A 98 -4.59 16.89 0.17
CA CYS A 98 -4.47 15.47 0.50
C CYS A 98 -5.75 14.70 0.15
N ILE A 99 -6.92 15.19 0.61
CA ILE A 99 -8.21 14.54 0.34
C ILE A 99 -8.52 14.53 -1.16
N ALA A 100 -8.29 15.64 -1.86
CA ALA A 100 -8.49 15.72 -3.31
C ALA A 100 -7.65 14.69 -4.06
N ILE A 101 -6.36 14.58 -3.73
CA ILE A 101 -5.45 13.58 -4.31
C ILE A 101 -5.92 12.17 -3.97
N SER A 102 -6.33 11.90 -2.73
CA SER A 102 -6.87 10.59 -2.34
C SER A 102 -8.05 10.19 -3.21
N VAL A 103 -9.00 11.09 -3.42
CA VAL A 103 -10.21 10.82 -4.20
C VAL A 103 -9.87 10.64 -5.69
N ILE A 104 -8.99 11.47 -6.23
CA ILE A 104 -8.54 11.36 -7.64
C ILE A 104 -7.85 10.01 -7.86
N LEU A 105 -6.93 9.62 -6.99
CA LEU A 105 -6.22 8.35 -7.10
C LEU A 105 -7.14 7.14 -6.94
N GLN A 106 -8.04 7.17 -5.95
CA GLN A 106 -9.04 6.11 -5.76
C GLN A 106 -9.95 5.97 -6.98
N THR A 107 -10.43 7.09 -7.52
CA THR A 107 -11.29 7.09 -8.71
C THR A 107 -10.53 6.58 -9.94
N ALA A 108 -9.29 7.04 -10.15
CA ALA A 108 -8.47 6.61 -11.27
C ALA A 108 -8.22 5.09 -11.24
N VAL A 109 -7.85 4.55 -10.08
CA VAL A 109 -7.66 3.10 -9.90
C VAL A 109 -8.97 2.35 -10.10
N ASN A 110 -10.09 2.85 -9.58
CA ASN A 110 -11.39 2.22 -9.76
C ASN A 110 -11.79 2.10 -11.23
N ILE A 111 -11.49 3.13 -12.04
CA ILE A 111 -11.74 3.12 -13.49
C ILE A 111 -10.85 2.08 -14.20
N ILE A 112 -9.57 1.99 -13.82
CA ILE A 112 -8.60 1.11 -14.51
C ILE A 112 -8.77 -0.36 -14.11
N ALA A 113 -8.84 -0.64 -12.80
CA ALA A 113 -8.84 -1.99 -12.26
C ALA A 113 -10.25 -2.55 -12.00
N GLY A 114 -11.27 -1.69 -12.08
CA GLY A 114 -12.64 -2.04 -11.68
C GLY A 114 -12.81 -2.14 -10.17
N THR A 115 -13.98 -2.61 -9.73
CA THR A 115 -14.35 -2.74 -8.32
C THR A 115 -14.02 -4.12 -7.73
N LYS A 116 -13.33 -4.99 -8.48
CA LYS A 116 -13.00 -6.34 -8.00
C LYS A 116 -11.73 -6.32 -7.14
N THR A 117 -11.86 -6.81 -5.90
CA THR A 117 -10.71 -7.09 -5.04
C THR A 117 -9.90 -8.23 -5.65
N LEU A 118 -8.74 -7.92 -6.20
CA LEU A 118 -7.83 -8.91 -6.75
C LEU A 118 -6.78 -9.27 -5.69
N ALA A 119 -6.62 -10.57 -5.42
CA ALA A 119 -5.59 -11.07 -4.52
C ALA A 119 -4.33 -11.41 -5.31
N LEU A 120 -3.17 -11.02 -4.78
CA LEU A 120 -1.87 -11.42 -5.32
C LEU A 120 -1.70 -12.94 -5.16
N PRO A 121 -1.16 -13.64 -6.17
CA PRO A 121 -0.79 -15.04 -6.02
C PRO A 121 0.27 -15.16 -4.90
N PRO A 122 0.24 -16.23 -4.09
CA PRO A 122 1.15 -16.39 -2.96
C PRO A 122 2.61 -16.39 -3.42
N PHE A 123 3.48 -15.72 -2.66
CA PHE A 123 4.94 -15.66 -2.93
C PHE A 123 5.64 -16.99 -2.68
N VAL A 124 5.03 -17.87 -1.89
CA VAL A 124 5.53 -19.21 -1.58
C VAL A 124 4.39 -20.18 -1.80
N GLU A 125 4.56 -21.11 -2.74
CA GLU A 125 3.66 -22.25 -2.90
C GLU A 125 3.94 -23.25 -1.78
N GLY A 126 3.00 -23.35 -0.84
CA GLY A 126 3.09 -24.33 0.24
C GLY A 126 2.28 -23.92 1.46
N VAL A 127 1.25 -24.70 1.77
CA VAL A 127 0.68 -24.69 3.11
C VAL A 127 1.65 -25.49 3.98
N LEU A 128 2.44 -24.82 4.80
CA LEU A 128 3.19 -25.48 5.87
C LEU A 128 2.15 -26.06 6.84
N ARG A 129 1.79 -27.33 6.62
CA ARG A 129 0.99 -28.12 7.57
C ARG A 129 1.88 -28.39 8.77
N ALA A 130 1.67 -27.63 9.85
CA ALA A 130 2.37 -27.80 11.11
C ALA A 130 1.70 -28.91 11.94
N GLY A 131 1.55 -30.10 11.34
CA GLY A 131 0.91 -31.27 11.96
C GLY A 131 0.80 -32.41 10.93
N SER A 132 1.23 -33.60 11.31
CA SER A 132 0.97 -34.82 10.54
C SER A 132 -0.51 -35.20 10.68
N PHE A 133 -1.14 -35.54 9.56
CA PHE A 133 -2.55 -35.93 9.32
C PHE A 133 -3.50 -34.79 8.89
#